data_AF-A0A1V6CD03-F1
#
_entry.id   AF-A0A1V6CD03-F1
#
_cell.length_a   1.000
_cell.length_b   1.000
_cell.length_c   1.000
_cell.angle_alpha   90.00
_cell.angle_beta   90.00
_cell.angle_gamma   90.00
#
_symmetry.space_group_name_H-M   'P 1'
#
loop_
_entity.id
_entity.type
_entity.pdbx_description
1 polymer ?
#
loop_
_entity_poly.entity_id
_entity_poly.type
_entity_poly.pdbx_seq_one_letter_code
_entity_poly.pdbx_strand_id
1 'polypeptide(L)' 'MEDKTEEVIVEKMSFNGTIPLDLYKLLKMESVRRGINIKHYIVEILSEHAETLRSKFPA' A
#
# COMPACT_ATOMS: atom_id res chain seq x y z
N MET A 1 22.63 -9.40 5.34
CA MET A 1 21.38 -8.99 6.01
C MET A 1 20.29 -9.28 5.00
N GLU A 2 19.37 -10.21 5.27
CA GLU A 2 18.29 -10.51 4.33
C GLU A 2 17.38 -9.28 4.17
N ASP A 3 17.14 -8.88 2.91
CA ASP A 3 16.14 -7.86 2.59
C ASP A 3 14.76 -8.38 2.95
N LYS A 4 14.16 -7.78 3.97
CA LYS A 4 12.84 -8.13 4.50
C LYS A 4 11.77 -7.32 3.79
N THR A 5 11.61 -7.45 2.48
CA THR A 5 10.57 -6.77 1.72
C THR A 5 9.63 -7.77 1.05
N GLU A 6 8.35 -7.42 0.97
CA GLU A 6 7.32 -8.20 0.25
C GLU A 6 6.98 -7.50 -1.08
N GLU A 7 6.88 -8.28 -2.16
CA GLU A 7 6.47 -7.77 -3.47
C GLU A 7 4.94 -7.64 -3.52
N VAL A 8 4.45 -6.45 -3.88
CA VAL A 8 3.03 -6.18 -4.02
C VAL A 8 2.73 -5.77 -5.45
N ILE A 9 2.08 -6.68 -6.18
CA ILE A 9 1.61 -6.44 -7.54
C ILE A 9 0.12 -6.10 -7.51
N VAL A 10 -0.23 -4.88 -7.95
CA VAL A 10 -1.60 -4.40 -8.12
C VAL A 10 -1.90 -4.22 -9.61
N GLU A 11 -2.61 -5.19 -10.19
CA GLU A 11 -2.86 -5.26 -11.64
C GLU A 11 -3.68 -4.06 -12.18
N LYS A 12 -4.68 -3.59 -11.42
CA LYS A 12 -5.54 -2.45 -11.84
C LYS A 12 -4.81 -1.11 -11.98
N MET A 13 -3.63 -0.96 -11.38
CA MET A 13 -2.85 0.28 -11.42
C MET A 13 -1.49 0.12 -12.10
N SER A 14 -1.21 -1.05 -12.70
CA SER A 14 0.12 -1.39 -13.22
C SER A 14 1.25 -1.08 -12.22
N PHE A 15 0.97 -1.21 -10.92
CA PHE A 15 1.91 -0.91 -9.86
C PHE A 15 2.62 -2.20 -9.45
N ASN A 16 3.93 -2.22 -9.62
CA ASN A 16 4.82 -3.16 -8.96
C ASN A 16 5.70 -2.38 -7.98
N GLY A 17 5.68 -2.77 -6.71
CA GLY A 17 6.48 -2.14 -5.68
C GLY A 17 6.81 -3.10 -4.56
N THR A 18 7.87 -2.80 -3.83
CA THR A 18 8.26 -3.51 -2.62
C THR A 18 7.80 -2.74 -1.38
N ILE A 19 7.27 -3.46 -0.40
CA ILE A 19 6.88 -2.91 0.89
C ILE A 19 7.74 -3.58 1.97
N PRO A 20 8.29 -2.81 2.94
CA PRO A 20 8.94 -3.39 4.11
C PRO A 20 8.02 -4.42 4.81
N LEU A 21 8.56 -5.58 5.18
CA LEU A 21 7.78 -6.73 5.66
C LEU A 21 7.02 -6.44 6.95
N ASP A 22 7.60 -5.64 7.83
CA ASP A 22 6.96 -5.13 9.04
C ASP A 22 5.74 -4.27 8.72
N LEU A 23 5.88 -3.33 7.78
CA LEU A 23 4.76 -2.52 7.28
C LEU A 23 3.69 -3.40 6.60
N TYR A 24 4.11 -4.33 5.74
CA TYR A 24 3.19 -5.26 5.09
C TYR A 24 2.38 -6.08 6.11
N LYS A 25 3.02 -6.59 7.18
CA LYS A 25 2.34 -7.34 8.24
C LYS A 25 1.30 -6.47 8.96
N LEU A 26 1.63 -5.22 9.28
CA LEU A 26 0.68 -4.29 9.90
C LEU A 26 -0.52 -4.04 9.00
N LEU A 27 -0.28 -3.77 7.71
CA LEU A 27 -1.34 -3.55 6.73
C LEU A 27 -2.20 -4.80 6.54
N LYS A 28 -1.61 -6.00 6.59
CA LYS A 28 -2.34 -7.28 6.52
C LYS A 28 -3.27 -7.49 7.70
N MET A 29 -2.81 -7.23 8.93
CA MET A 29 -3.65 -7.36 10.12
C MET A 29 -4.85 -6.41 10.05
N GLU A 30 -4.61 -5.16 9.65
CA GLU A 30 -5.66 -4.16 9.53
C GLU A 30 -6.63 -4.46 8.38
N SER A 31 -6.15 -4.95 7.24
CA SER A 31 -7.01 -5.35 6.13
C SER A 31 -7.93 -6.52 6.53
N VAL A 32 -7.41 -7.49 7.28
CA VAL A 32 -8.21 -8.61 7.84
C VAL A 32 -9.26 -8.08 8.83
N ARG A 33 -8.88 -7.16 9.73
CA ARG A 33 -9.82 -6.52 10.67
C ARG A 33 -10.98 -5.82 9.96
N ARG A 34 -10.73 -5.24 8.78
CA ARG A 34 -11.73 -4.56 7.95
C ARG A 34 -12.48 -5.49 6.99
N GLY A 35 -12.06 -6.74 6.83
CA GLY A 35 -12.60 -7.66 5.83
C GLY A 35 -12.26 -7.28 4.38
N ILE A 36 -11.16 -6.53 4.17
CA ILE A 36 -10.73 -6.01 2.86
C ILE A 36 -9.50 -6.79 2.37
N ASN A 37 -9.41 -7.01 1.05
CA ASN A 37 -8.22 -7.58 0.44
C ASN A 37 -7.03 -6.62 0.63
N ILE A 38 -5.89 -7.14 1.09
CA ILE A 38 -4.70 -6.33 1.38
C ILE A 38 -4.22 -5.49 0.18
N LYS A 39 -4.32 -6.00 -1.05
CA LYS A 39 -3.92 -5.25 -2.25
C LYS A 39 -4.83 -4.05 -2.47
N HIS A 40 -6.14 -4.19 -2.26
CA HIS A 40 -7.09 -3.07 -2.32
C HIS A 40 -6.81 -2.06 -1.20
N TYR A 41 -6.54 -2.55 0.02
CA TYR A 41 -6.24 -1.68 1.15
C TYR A 41 -4.98 -0.84 0.94
N ILE A 42 -3.92 -1.43 0.38
CA ILE A 42 -2.69 -0.71 0.00
C ILE A 42 -2.99 0.37 -1.04
N VAL A 43 -3.83 0.06 -2.02
CA VAL A 43 -4.23 1.02 -3.06
C VAL A 43 -5.02 2.20 -2.50
N GLU A 44 -5.93 1.95 -1.57
CA GLU A 44 -6.69 3.01 -0.88
C GLU A 44 -5.73 3.99 -0.19
N ILE A 45 -4.79 3.47 0.60
CA ILE A 45 -3.78 4.28 1.30
C ILE A 45 -2.93 5.12 0.33
N LEU A 46 -2.46 4.51 -0.76
CA LEU A 46 -1.66 5.22 -1.76
C LEU A 46 -2.46 6.31 -2.47
N SER A 47 -3.75 6.06 -2.73
CA SER A 47 -4.65 7.03 -3.36
C SER A 47 -4.90 8.24 -2.45
N GLU A 48 -5.24 8.00 -1.17
CA GLU A 48 -5.41 9.05 -0.16
C GLU A 48 -4.14 9.89 0.02
N HIS A 49 -2.97 9.23 0.01
CA HIS A 49 -1.69 9.94 0.09
C HIS A 49 -1.44 10.82 -1.14
N ALA A 50 -1.72 10.32 -2.34
CA ALA A 50 -1.57 11.08 -3.57
C ALA A 50 -2.50 12.30 -3.62
N GLU A 51 -3.75 12.18 -3.16
CA GLU A 51 -4.67 13.30 -3.02
C GLU A 51 -4.17 14.35 -2.01
N THR A 52 -3.64 13.89 -0.87
CA THR A 52 -3.03 14.76 0.14
C THR A 52 -1.86 15.54 -0.43
N LEU A 53 -0.99 14.90 -1.21
CA LEU A 53 0.14 15.55 -1.87
C LEU A 53 -0.32 16.59 -2.89
N ARG A 54 -1.32 16.28 -3.73
CA ARG A 54 -1.89 17.25 -4.69
C ARG A 54 -2.48 18.48 -4.01
N SER A 55 -3.16 18.28 -2.87
CA SER A 55 -3.73 19.40 -2.11
C SER A 55 -2.66 20.32 -1.51
N LYS A 56 -1.51 19.77 -1.09
CA LYS A 56 -0.40 20.54 -0.51
C LYS A 56 0.51 21.17 -1.55
N PHE A 57 0.63 20.55 -2.72
CA PHE A 57 1.49 20.97 -3.82
C PHE A 57 0.67 21.04 -5.12
N PRO A 58 -0.21 22.06 -5.27
CA PRO A 58 -0.92 22.28 -6.53
C PRO A 58 0.07 22.68 -7.64
N ALA A 59 -0.15 22.14 -8.84
CA ALA A 59 0.69 22.37 -10.03
C ALA A 59 0.55 23.79 -10.59
#